data_AF-A0A937SMW6-F1
#
_entry.id   AF-A0A937SMW6-F1
#
_cell.length_a   1.000
_cell.length_b   1.000
_cell.length_c   1.000
_cell.angle_alpha   90.00
_cell.angle_beta   90.00
_cell.angle_gamma   90.00
#
_symmetry.space_group_name_H-M   'P 1'
#
loop_
_entity.id
_entity.type
_entity.pdbx_description
1 polymer ?
#
loop_
_entity_poly.entity_id
_entity_poly.type
_entity_poly.pdbx_seq_one_letter_code
_entity_poly.pdbx_strand_id
1 'polypeptide(L)'
;MATEATVNEIFELVGEIMGRNADDVLRNSKWGEYNFDDCREDLEVAYSVIRPLPELPMASLSQAHAQNIVNNLTMLRDAINNVMEFTVMQDTSEQIRNQLASALTEQAKAAWERIAPWIGYLFFQAGDVSEGLKKIAASQGHVDDALEKFLEHADYGQAQIKNAVAAAKEAAGTAGVGLFTKDFAKEATNRSTSADMWLGATAVFAIATGLVAFVFGSASKIPEAIPALLQYTTMRVVILSLLFTGTIWCARMYKTNKHQQSVNKHRADALQTFQAFVEATTDPAVRDAVLMETTRSIFTITPSGYLGESDSSPNTGSKVIEIVKAASKAATDDKG
;
A
#
# COMPACT_ATOMS: atom_id res chain seq x y z
N MET A 1 0.77 5.78 -23.19
CA MET A 1 -0.60 5.40 -22.78
C MET A 1 -1.57 6.03 -23.76
N ALA A 2 -2.72 5.42 -23.97
CA ALA A 2 -3.73 5.93 -24.90
C ALA A 2 -4.32 7.24 -24.36
N THR A 3 -4.62 8.18 -25.25
CA THR A 3 -5.29 9.42 -24.87
C THR A 3 -6.76 9.15 -24.55
N GLU A 4 -7.34 9.97 -23.68
CA GLU A 4 -8.76 9.91 -23.34
C GLU A 4 -9.65 10.05 -24.59
N ALA A 5 -9.23 10.90 -25.54
CA ALA A 5 -9.90 11.07 -26.82
C ALA A 5 -10.01 9.74 -27.61
N THR A 6 -8.90 8.99 -27.73
CA THR A 6 -8.88 7.71 -28.45
C THR A 6 -9.66 6.62 -27.72
N VAL A 7 -9.64 6.61 -26.38
CA VAL A 7 -10.45 5.67 -25.60
C VAL A 7 -11.95 5.94 -25.81
N ASN A 8 -12.36 7.20 -25.76
CA ASN A 8 -13.76 7.58 -26.02
C ASN A 8 -14.20 7.22 -27.44
N GLU A 9 -13.33 7.41 -28.44
CA GLU A 9 -13.59 7.02 -29.83
C GLU A 9 -13.80 5.50 -29.96
N ILE A 10 -13.01 4.67 -29.26
CA ILE A 10 -13.24 3.22 -29.22
C ILE A 10 -14.62 2.91 -28.65
N PHE A 11 -15.02 3.56 -27.55
CA PHE A 11 -16.30 3.29 -26.90
C PHE A 11 -17.48 3.72 -27.77
N GLU A 12 -17.37 4.85 -28.45
CA GLU A 12 -18.36 5.33 -29.41
C GLU A 12 -18.53 4.32 -30.56
N LEU A 13 -17.43 3.88 -31.18
CA LEU A 13 -17.45 2.90 -32.26
C LEU A 13 -18.03 1.55 -31.82
N VAL A 14 -17.67 1.07 -30.62
CA VAL A 14 -18.28 -0.16 -30.05
C VAL A 14 -19.79 0.04 -29.88
N GLY A 15 -20.23 1.19 -29.38
CA GLY A 15 -21.64 1.52 -29.25
C GLY A 15 -22.39 1.53 -30.60
N GLU A 16 -21.80 2.13 -31.64
CA GLU A 16 -22.36 2.18 -33.00
C GLU A 16 -22.52 0.78 -33.63
N ILE A 17 -21.54 -0.09 -33.41
CA ILE A 17 -21.52 -1.46 -33.95
C ILE A 17 -22.49 -2.34 -33.16
N MET A 18 -22.42 -2.33 -31.83
CA MET A 18 -23.24 -3.17 -30.94
C MET A 18 -24.69 -2.71 -30.85
N GLY A 19 -24.97 -1.45 -31.18
CA GLY A 19 -26.33 -0.91 -31.29
C GLY A 19 -27.12 -1.49 -32.48
N ARG A 20 -26.46 -2.24 -33.37
CA ARG A 20 -27.07 -2.93 -34.51
C ARG A 20 -27.07 -4.42 -34.21
N ASN A 21 -28.24 -5.02 -34.02
CA ASN A 21 -28.33 -6.45 -33.80
C ASN A 21 -27.95 -7.20 -35.09
N ALA A 22 -27.30 -8.36 -34.98
CA ALA A 22 -26.95 -9.20 -36.13
C ALA A 22 -28.17 -9.51 -37.02
N ASP A 23 -29.35 -9.69 -36.43
CA ASP A 23 -30.57 -9.90 -37.21
C ASP A 23 -30.95 -8.70 -38.08
N ASP A 24 -30.81 -7.48 -37.55
CA ASP A 24 -31.13 -6.24 -38.26
C ASP A 24 -30.11 -5.95 -39.37
N VAL A 25 -28.86 -6.40 -39.17
CA VAL A 25 -27.78 -6.24 -40.15
C VAL A 25 -27.91 -7.25 -41.29
N LEU A 26 -28.27 -8.50 -41.01
CA LEU A 26 -28.20 -9.59 -41.98
C LEU A 26 -29.51 -9.84 -42.73
N ARG A 27 -30.63 -9.29 -42.24
CA ARG A 27 -31.95 -9.45 -42.84
C ARG A 27 -32.68 -8.11 -42.94
N ASN A 28 -33.18 -7.80 -44.14
CA ASN A 28 -34.04 -6.64 -44.37
C ASN A 28 -35.20 -7.02 -45.30
N SER A 29 -36.42 -6.63 -44.93
CA SER A 29 -37.60 -6.90 -45.75
C SER A 29 -37.54 -6.28 -47.15
N LYS A 30 -36.68 -5.27 -47.36
CA LYS A 30 -36.47 -4.60 -48.65
C LYS A 30 -35.58 -5.37 -49.62
N TRP A 31 -34.87 -6.41 -49.17
CA TRP A 31 -33.92 -7.16 -50.01
C TRP A 31 -34.56 -8.34 -50.76
N GLY A 32 -35.84 -8.63 -50.52
CA GLY A 32 -36.54 -9.72 -51.17
C GLY A 32 -35.93 -11.07 -50.79
N GLU A 33 -35.42 -11.81 -51.78
CA GLU A 33 -34.80 -13.13 -51.57
C GLU A 33 -33.35 -13.06 -51.09
N TYR A 34 -32.70 -11.89 -51.16
CA TYR A 34 -31.32 -11.71 -50.74
C TYR A 34 -31.20 -11.48 -49.23
N ASN A 35 -30.26 -12.17 -48.59
CA ASN A 35 -29.87 -11.97 -47.19
C ASN A 35 -28.35 -12.18 -47.04
N PHE A 36 -27.82 -11.92 -45.85
CA PHE A 36 -26.41 -12.11 -45.50
C PHE A 36 -26.22 -13.14 -44.38
N ASP A 37 -27.16 -14.09 -44.22
CA ASP A 37 -27.10 -15.05 -43.11
C ASP A 37 -25.84 -15.93 -43.11
N ASP A 38 -25.16 -16.05 -44.25
CA ASP A 38 -23.85 -16.70 -44.38
C ASP A 38 -22.73 -15.99 -43.60
N CYS A 39 -22.88 -14.71 -43.28
CA CYS A 39 -21.92 -13.95 -42.48
C CYS A 39 -22.23 -13.97 -40.97
N ARG A 40 -23.30 -14.66 -40.54
CA ARG A 40 -23.81 -14.59 -39.16
C ARG A 40 -22.77 -15.01 -38.12
N GLU A 41 -22.17 -16.16 -38.33
CA GLU A 41 -21.19 -16.71 -37.39
C GLU A 41 -20.01 -15.76 -37.20
N ASP A 42 -19.44 -15.27 -38.30
CA ASP A 42 -18.31 -14.34 -38.26
C ASP A 42 -18.67 -13.02 -37.56
N LEU A 43 -19.88 -12.49 -37.81
CA LEU A 43 -20.36 -11.27 -37.16
C LEU A 43 -20.58 -11.45 -35.65
N GLU A 44 -21.16 -12.57 -35.23
CA GLU A 44 -21.35 -12.89 -33.80
C GLU A 44 -20.01 -13.06 -33.07
N VAL A 45 -19.02 -13.66 -33.74
CA VAL A 45 -17.65 -13.77 -33.23
C VAL A 45 -17.04 -12.38 -33.06
N ALA A 46 -17.15 -11.49 -34.05
CA ALA A 46 -16.67 -10.11 -33.92
C ALA A 46 -17.35 -9.38 -32.75
N TYR A 47 -18.66 -9.54 -32.58
CA TYR A 47 -19.40 -8.96 -31.46
C TYR A 47 -18.93 -9.46 -30.09
N SER A 48 -18.55 -10.73 -29.98
CA SER A 48 -18.04 -11.29 -28.72
C SER A 48 -16.75 -10.62 -28.24
N VAL A 49 -15.88 -10.19 -29.16
CA VAL A 49 -14.58 -9.55 -28.89
C VAL A 49 -14.70 -8.08 -28.56
N ILE A 50 -15.56 -7.38 -29.29
CA ILE A 50 -15.69 -5.93 -29.14
C ILE A 50 -16.55 -5.54 -27.94
N ARG A 51 -17.52 -6.39 -27.56
CA ARG A 51 -18.43 -6.16 -26.44
C ARG A 51 -17.73 -5.83 -25.10
N PRO A 52 -16.68 -6.54 -24.66
CA PRO A 52 -16.02 -6.24 -23.39
C PRO A 52 -15.13 -4.99 -23.41
N LEU A 53 -14.78 -4.43 -24.58
CA LEU A 53 -13.83 -3.31 -24.66
C LEU A 53 -14.19 -2.08 -23.80
N PRO A 54 -15.47 -1.66 -23.67
CA PRO A 54 -15.86 -0.53 -22.84
C PRO A 54 -15.61 -0.73 -21.34
N GLU A 55 -15.56 -1.98 -20.89
CA GLU A 55 -15.40 -2.34 -19.47
C GLU A 55 -13.92 -2.51 -19.10
N LEU A 56 -13.03 -2.51 -20.10
CA LEU A 56 -11.61 -2.79 -19.92
C LEU A 56 -10.78 -1.50 -19.76
N PRO A 57 -9.62 -1.56 -19.09
CA PRO A 57 -8.75 -0.41 -18.87
C PRO A 57 -7.98 -0.03 -20.15
N MET A 58 -8.68 0.45 -21.17
CA MET A 58 -8.15 0.78 -22.50
C MET A 58 -7.04 1.84 -22.47
N ALA A 59 -7.05 2.73 -21.47
CA ALA A 59 -6.00 3.74 -21.25
C ALA A 59 -4.61 3.13 -21.05
N SER A 60 -4.53 1.87 -20.60
CA SER A 60 -3.27 1.15 -20.38
C SER A 60 -2.53 0.77 -21.67
N LEU A 61 -3.21 0.83 -22.82
CA LEU A 61 -2.59 0.53 -24.11
C LEU A 61 -1.64 1.64 -24.56
N SER A 62 -0.74 1.30 -25.49
CA SER A 62 0.00 2.34 -26.21
C SER A 62 -0.96 3.09 -27.15
N GLN A 63 -0.68 4.37 -27.44
CA GLN A 63 -1.48 5.15 -28.39
C GLN A 63 -1.54 4.47 -29.76
N ALA A 64 -0.45 3.85 -30.21
CA ALA A 64 -0.41 3.14 -31.48
C ALA A 64 -1.35 1.93 -31.51
N HIS A 65 -1.40 1.15 -30.41
CA HIS A 65 -2.29 -0.02 -30.33
C HIS A 65 -3.75 0.39 -30.20
N ALA A 66 -4.06 1.43 -29.41
CA ALA A 66 -5.41 1.97 -29.31
C ALA A 66 -5.91 2.51 -30.67
N GLN A 67 -5.05 3.23 -31.41
CA GLN A 67 -5.40 3.70 -32.76
C GLN A 67 -5.62 2.54 -33.74
N ASN A 68 -4.86 1.45 -33.62
CA ASN A 68 -5.11 0.26 -34.44
C ASN A 68 -6.48 -0.36 -34.15
N ILE A 69 -6.92 -0.38 -32.88
CA ILE A 69 -8.27 -0.84 -32.52
C ILE A 69 -9.32 0.07 -33.14
N VAL A 70 -9.18 1.40 -33.02
CA VAL A 70 -10.07 2.38 -33.69
C VAL A 70 -10.18 2.12 -35.19
N ASN A 71 -9.05 1.89 -35.86
CA ASN A 71 -9.04 1.65 -37.31
C ASN A 71 -9.79 0.36 -37.67
N ASN A 72 -9.58 -0.73 -36.91
CA ASN A 72 -10.28 -1.99 -37.18
C ASN A 72 -11.79 -1.90 -36.89
N LEU A 73 -12.18 -1.23 -35.80
CA LEU A 73 -13.59 -0.99 -35.48
C LEU A 73 -14.27 -0.13 -36.54
N THR A 74 -13.59 0.93 -37.01
CA THR A 74 -14.05 1.76 -38.12
C THR A 74 -14.30 0.93 -39.38
N MET A 75 -13.35 0.07 -39.78
CA MET A 75 -13.51 -0.79 -40.96
C MET A 75 -14.65 -1.79 -40.82
N LEU A 76 -14.84 -2.39 -39.64
CA LEU A 76 -15.96 -3.29 -39.37
C LEU A 76 -17.30 -2.55 -39.41
N ARG A 77 -17.40 -1.38 -38.78
CA ARG A 77 -18.59 -0.53 -38.82
C ARG A 77 -18.94 -0.16 -40.26
N ASP A 78 -17.96 0.24 -41.05
CA ASP A 78 -18.19 0.65 -42.44
C ASP A 78 -18.64 -0.54 -43.30
N ALA A 79 -18.10 -1.74 -43.07
CA ALA A 79 -18.60 -2.95 -43.71
C ALA A 79 -20.07 -3.25 -43.34
N ILE A 80 -20.44 -3.10 -42.07
CA ILE A 80 -21.83 -3.24 -41.59
C ILE A 80 -22.74 -2.18 -42.22
N ASN A 81 -22.29 -0.92 -42.30
CA ASN A 81 -23.03 0.17 -42.96
C ASN A 81 -23.31 -0.19 -44.43
N ASN A 82 -22.29 -0.62 -45.17
CA ASN A 82 -22.42 -0.95 -46.58
C ASN A 82 -23.39 -2.12 -46.83
N VAL A 83 -23.41 -3.12 -45.94
CA VAL A 83 -24.39 -4.21 -45.99
C VAL A 83 -25.80 -3.69 -45.77
N MET A 84 -26.01 -2.83 -44.78
CA MET A 84 -27.34 -2.29 -44.49
C MET A 84 -27.86 -1.30 -45.56
N GLU A 85 -26.96 -0.64 -46.29
CA GLU A 85 -27.29 0.21 -47.43
C GLU A 85 -27.51 -0.56 -48.75
N PHE A 86 -27.38 -1.89 -48.74
CA PHE A 86 -27.60 -2.72 -49.93
C PHE A 86 -28.99 -2.49 -50.55
N THR A 87 -29.02 -2.40 -51.88
CA THR A 87 -30.25 -2.23 -52.67
C THR A 87 -30.28 -3.19 -53.85
N VAL A 88 -31.47 -3.69 -54.18
CA VAL A 88 -31.66 -4.67 -55.26
C VAL A 88 -31.63 -3.98 -56.63
N MET A 89 -30.66 -4.36 -57.46
CA MET A 89 -30.47 -3.96 -58.86
C MET A 89 -30.64 -5.18 -59.79
N GLN A 90 -31.48 -5.08 -60.84
CA GLN A 90 -31.94 -6.23 -61.63
C GLN A 90 -30.84 -7.14 -62.21
N ASP A 91 -29.64 -6.62 -62.53
CA ASP A 91 -28.60 -7.39 -63.23
C ASP A 91 -27.31 -7.64 -62.43
N THR A 92 -27.13 -6.99 -61.27
CA THR A 92 -25.85 -7.03 -60.52
C THR A 92 -25.99 -7.32 -59.02
N SER A 93 -27.22 -7.51 -58.51
CA SER A 93 -27.50 -7.69 -57.08
C SER A 93 -26.70 -8.82 -56.43
N GLU A 94 -26.65 -9.99 -57.08
CA GLU A 94 -25.95 -11.16 -56.52
C GLU A 94 -24.44 -10.93 -56.40
N GLN A 95 -23.84 -10.32 -57.42
CA GLN A 95 -22.41 -10.00 -57.40
C GLN A 95 -22.08 -8.98 -56.31
N ILE A 96 -22.88 -7.90 -56.19
CA ILE A 96 -22.68 -6.86 -55.17
C ILE A 96 -22.88 -7.44 -53.77
N ARG A 97 -23.93 -8.25 -53.57
CA ARG A 97 -24.18 -8.95 -52.30
C ARG A 97 -22.99 -9.82 -51.90
N ASN A 98 -22.46 -10.63 -52.82
CA ASN A 98 -21.33 -11.52 -52.50
C ASN A 98 -20.04 -10.74 -52.18
N GLN A 99 -19.81 -9.60 -52.82
CA GLN A 99 -18.70 -8.71 -52.49
C GLN A 99 -18.83 -8.11 -51.08
N LEU A 100 -20.03 -7.62 -50.74
CA LEU A 100 -20.32 -7.09 -49.41
C LEU A 100 -20.23 -8.15 -48.32
N ALA A 101 -20.76 -9.35 -48.57
CA ALA A 101 -20.67 -10.50 -47.67
C ALA A 101 -19.21 -10.90 -47.40
N SER A 102 -18.39 -10.96 -48.46
CA SER A 102 -16.96 -11.26 -48.34
C SER A 102 -16.21 -10.20 -47.54
N ALA A 103 -16.51 -8.91 -47.80
CA ALA A 103 -15.91 -7.80 -47.06
C ALA A 103 -16.30 -7.82 -45.58
N LEU A 104 -17.58 -8.06 -45.26
CA LEU A 104 -18.05 -8.17 -43.87
C LEU A 104 -17.34 -9.33 -43.15
N THR A 105 -17.28 -10.49 -43.80
CA THR A 105 -16.60 -11.68 -43.27
C THR A 105 -15.12 -11.41 -43.00
N GLU A 106 -14.42 -10.77 -43.94
CA GLU A 106 -13.00 -10.44 -43.80
C GLU A 106 -12.76 -9.45 -42.65
N GLN A 107 -13.57 -8.40 -42.53
CA GLN A 107 -13.42 -7.43 -41.44
C GLN A 107 -13.80 -8.01 -40.08
N ALA A 108 -14.80 -8.89 -40.01
CA ALA A 108 -15.20 -9.58 -38.79
C ALA A 108 -14.08 -10.49 -38.28
N LYS A 109 -13.45 -11.28 -39.18
CA LYS A 109 -12.29 -12.12 -38.83
C LYS A 109 -11.08 -11.28 -38.44
N ALA A 110 -10.80 -10.21 -39.18
CA ALA A 110 -9.69 -9.29 -38.86
C ALA A 110 -9.88 -8.61 -37.50
N ALA A 111 -11.13 -8.30 -37.11
CA ALA A 111 -11.43 -7.76 -35.78
C ALA A 111 -11.06 -8.77 -34.68
N TRP A 112 -11.41 -10.04 -34.85
CA TRP A 112 -11.00 -11.10 -33.91
C TRP A 112 -9.47 -11.20 -33.82
N GLU A 113 -8.78 -11.43 -34.94
CA GLU A 113 -7.33 -11.66 -34.96
C GLU A 113 -6.53 -10.50 -34.39
N ARG A 114 -6.98 -9.26 -34.61
CA ARG A 114 -6.23 -8.04 -34.24
C ARG A 114 -6.58 -7.51 -32.86
N ILE A 115 -7.79 -7.75 -32.36
CA ILE A 115 -8.26 -7.23 -31.07
C ILE A 115 -8.10 -8.27 -29.95
N ALA A 116 -8.30 -9.56 -30.22
CA ALA A 116 -8.24 -10.62 -29.21
C ALA A 116 -6.93 -10.64 -28.40
N PRO A 117 -5.72 -10.43 -28.97
CA PRO A 117 -4.48 -10.41 -28.18
C PRO A 117 -4.45 -9.28 -27.13
N TRP A 118 -5.09 -8.15 -27.39
CA TRP A 118 -5.13 -7.02 -26.47
C TRP A 118 -6.11 -7.24 -25.32
N ILE A 119 -7.18 -8.00 -25.56
CA ILE A 119 -8.16 -8.34 -24.53
C ILE A 119 -7.49 -9.11 -23.38
N GLY A 120 -6.62 -10.08 -23.69
CA GLY A 120 -5.85 -10.81 -22.69
C GLY A 120 -4.98 -9.90 -21.80
N TYR A 121 -4.26 -8.97 -22.43
CA TYR A 121 -3.45 -7.97 -21.71
C TYR A 121 -4.30 -7.01 -20.86
N LEU A 122 -5.45 -6.58 -21.39
CA LEU A 122 -6.35 -5.65 -20.71
C LEU A 122 -7.04 -6.27 -19.50
N PHE A 123 -7.44 -7.54 -19.59
CA PHE A 123 -7.94 -8.29 -18.45
C PHE A 123 -6.86 -8.50 -17.38
N PHE A 124 -5.60 -8.70 -17.78
CA PHE A 124 -4.46 -8.75 -16.86
C PHE A 124 -4.29 -7.43 -16.10
N GLN A 125 -4.38 -6.31 -16.80
CA GLN A 125 -4.38 -4.97 -16.20
C GLN A 125 -5.59 -4.72 -15.28
N ALA A 126 -6.77 -5.25 -15.63
CA ALA A 126 -7.99 -5.12 -14.84
C ALA A 126 -7.98 -5.97 -13.55
N GLY A 127 -7.08 -6.96 -13.45
CA GLY A 127 -7.04 -7.90 -12.32
C GLY A 127 -8.14 -8.97 -12.33
N ASP A 128 -8.97 -9.00 -13.38
CA ASP A 128 -10.10 -9.92 -13.58
C ASP A 128 -9.88 -10.87 -14.78
N VAL A 129 -8.66 -11.43 -14.84
CA VAL A 129 -8.22 -12.32 -15.93
C VAL A 129 -9.09 -13.55 -16.07
N SER A 130 -9.47 -14.15 -14.94
CA SER A 130 -10.02 -15.49 -14.96
C SER A 130 -11.48 -15.51 -15.46
N GLU A 131 -12.31 -14.54 -15.08
CA GLU A 131 -13.75 -14.62 -15.37
C GLU A 131 -14.10 -14.09 -16.77
N GLY A 132 -13.53 -12.97 -17.18
CA GLY A 132 -13.79 -12.36 -18.49
C GLY A 132 -13.26 -13.19 -19.66
N LEU A 133 -12.04 -13.73 -19.55
CA LEU A 133 -11.49 -14.60 -20.59
C LEU A 133 -12.14 -15.99 -20.61
N LYS A 134 -12.61 -16.52 -19.48
CA LYS A 134 -13.41 -17.76 -19.47
C LYS A 134 -14.73 -17.60 -20.22
N LYS A 135 -15.39 -16.43 -20.14
CA LYS A 135 -16.62 -16.15 -20.89
C LYS A 135 -16.37 -16.09 -22.41
N ILE A 136 -15.22 -15.57 -22.83
CA ILE A 136 -14.80 -15.52 -24.25
C ILE A 136 -14.39 -16.90 -24.75
N ALA A 137 -13.62 -17.65 -23.97
CA ALA A 137 -13.23 -19.03 -24.29
C ALA A 137 -14.44 -19.98 -24.32
N ALA A 138 -15.46 -19.72 -23.49
CA ALA A 138 -16.72 -20.47 -23.50
C ALA A 138 -17.61 -20.13 -24.72
N SER A 139 -17.38 -18.99 -25.39
CA SER A 139 -18.23 -18.56 -26.52
C SER A 139 -17.91 -19.20 -27.87
N GLN A 140 -16.82 -19.96 -28.07
CA GLN A 140 -16.66 -20.95 -29.17
C GLN A 140 -15.33 -21.75 -29.10
N GLY A 141 -15.29 -22.91 -29.78
CA GLY A 141 -14.32 -24.01 -29.64
C GLY A 141 -12.97 -23.94 -30.37
N HIS A 142 -12.54 -22.76 -30.84
CA HIS A 142 -11.17 -22.52 -31.30
C HIS A 142 -10.33 -21.93 -30.17
N VAL A 143 -10.23 -22.68 -29.06
CA VAL A 143 -9.27 -22.39 -28.01
C VAL A 143 -7.89 -22.75 -28.58
N ASP A 144 -7.30 -21.80 -29.29
CA ASP A 144 -5.91 -21.92 -29.71
C ASP A 144 -5.05 -22.06 -28.44
N ASP A 145 -4.13 -23.02 -28.49
CA ASP A 145 -3.13 -23.40 -27.48
C ASP A 145 -2.39 -22.18 -26.86
N ALA A 146 -2.37 -21.04 -27.58
CA ALA A 146 -1.86 -19.75 -27.12
C ALA A 146 -2.70 -19.12 -26.00
N LEU A 147 -4.03 -19.20 -26.07
CA LEU A 147 -4.94 -18.65 -25.06
C LEU A 147 -4.91 -19.47 -23.77
N GLU A 148 -4.87 -20.80 -23.89
CA GLU A 148 -4.76 -21.71 -22.73
C GLU A 148 -3.43 -21.49 -21.99
N LYS A 149 -2.30 -21.40 -22.73
CA LYS A 149 -0.99 -21.06 -22.15
C LYS A 149 -0.96 -19.66 -21.55
N PHE A 150 -1.64 -18.70 -22.16
CA PHE A 150 -1.73 -17.35 -21.60
C PHE A 150 -2.52 -17.34 -20.28
N LEU A 151 -3.64 -18.08 -20.21
CA LEU A 151 -4.42 -18.23 -18.98
C LEU A 151 -3.61 -18.92 -17.87
N GLU A 152 -2.89 -20.00 -18.19
CA GLU A 152 -2.02 -20.69 -17.25
C GLU A 152 -0.90 -19.78 -16.71
N HIS A 153 -0.25 -19.02 -17.60
CA HIS A 153 0.80 -18.07 -17.22
C HIS A 153 0.26 -16.87 -16.45
N ALA A 154 -0.96 -16.42 -16.73
CA ALA A 154 -1.58 -15.30 -16.04
C ALA A 154 -2.03 -15.67 -14.61
N ASP A 155 -2.64 -16.84 -14.43
CA ASP A 155 -2.99 -17.36 -13.09
C ASP A 155 -1.72 -17.60 -12.26
N TYR A 156 -0.68 -18.19 -12.87
CA TYR A 156 0.63 -18.35 -12.25
C TYR A 156 1.27 -17.00 -11.87
N GLY A 157 1.25 -16.03 -12.79
CA GLY A 157 1.77 -14.68 -12.55
C GLY A 157 1.03 -13.93 -11.44
N GLN A 158 -0.30 -14.03 -11.39
CA GLN A 158 -1.12 -13.39 -10.35
C GLN A 158 -0.83 -14.01 -8.97
N ALA A 159 -0.70 -15.33 -8.89
CA ALA A 159 -0.32 -16.01 -7.66
C ALA A 159 1.08 -15.60 -7.18
N GLN A 160 2.05 -15.52 -8.10
CA GLN A 160 3.42 -15.10 -7.78
C GLN A 160 3.51 -13.64 -7.33
N ILE A 161 2.77 -12.72 -7.95
CA ILE A 161 2.73 -11.31 -7.53
C ILE A 161 2.10 -11.18 -6.14
N LYS A 162 0.97 -11.87 -5.89
CA LYS A 162 0.33 -11.88 -4.56
C LYS A 162 1.29 -12.43 -3.49
N ASN A 163 1.98 -13.53 -3.79
CA ASN A 163 2.96 -14.13 -2.88
C ASN A 163 4.19 -13.24 -2.68
N ALA A 164 4.72 -12.61 -3.72
CA ALA A 164 5.85 -11.69 -3.63
C ALA A 164 5.49 -10.42 -2.85
N VAL A 165 4.30 -9.85 -3.02
CA VAL A 165 3.81 -8.70 -2.25
C VAL A 165 3.57 -9.08 -0.79
N ALA A 166 3.00 -10.27 -0.52
CA ALA A 166 2.82 -10.77 0.84
C ALA A 166 4.17 -11.00 1.53
N ALA A 167 5.10 -11.69 0.86
CA ALA A 167 6.45 -11.93 1.36
C ALA A 167 7.25 -10.64 1.53
N ALA A 168 7.10 -9.65 0.65
CA ALA A 168 7.76 -8.36 0.79
C ALA A 168 7.19 -7.54 1.97
N LYS A 169 5.87 -7.57 2.20
CA LYS A 169 5.23 -6.93 3.37
C LYS A 169 5.63 -7.62 4.67
N GLU A 170 5.66 -8.94 4.68
CA GLU A 170 6.10 -9.76 5.81
C GLU A 170 7.59 -9.56 6.10
N ALA A 171 8.44 -9.55 5.08
CA ALA A 171 9.86 -9.27 5.21
C ALA A 171 10.10 -7.82 5.68
N ALA A 172 9.38 -6.83 5.16
CA ALA A 172 9.49 -5.44 5.60
C ALA A 172 9.01 -5.24 7.05
N GLY A 173 7.92 -5.90 7.44
CA GLY A 173 7.41 -5.90 8.82
C GLY A 173 8.38 -6.58 9.78
N THR A 174 8.85 -7.78 9.44
CA THR A 174 9.75 -8.59 10.28
C THR A 174 11.15 -7.98 10.38
N ALA A 175 11.71 -7.51 9.25
CA ALA A 175 13.01 -6.84 9.24
C ALA A 175 12.97 -5.49 9.98
N GLY A 176 11.87 -4.73 9.82
CA GLY A 176 11.68 -3.46 10.54
C GLY A 176 11.58 -3.65 12.05
N VAL A 177 10.77 -4.61 12.50
CA VAL A 177 10.62 -4.95 13.93
C VAL A 177 11.94 -5.43 14.53
N GLY A 178 12.68 -6.29 13.82
CA GLY A 178 14.00 -6.76 14.26
C GLY A 178 15.02 -5.62 14.39
N LEU A 179 15.03 -4.67 13.46
CA LEU A 179 15.92 -3.50 13.51
C LEU A 179 15.60 -2.59 14.71
N PHE A 180 14.33 -2.21 14.89
CA PHE A 180 13.92 -1.36 16.01
C PHE A 180 14.13 -2.02 17.37
N THR A 181 13.88 -3.34 17.47
CA THR A 181 14.18 -4.12 18.69
C THR A 181 15.65 -3.98 19.06
N LYS A 182 16.55 -4.16 18.08
CA LYS A 182 18.00 -4.02 18.29
C LYS A 182 18.39 -2.59 18.69
N ASP A 183 17.84 -1.58 18.02
CA ASP A 183 18.16 -0.17 18.31
C ASP A 183 17.69 0.24 19.71
N PHE A 184 16.47 -0.11 20.11
CA PHE A 184 15.99 0.15 21.46
C PHE A 184 16.78 -0.60 22.54
N ALA A 185 17.15 -1.85 22.29
CA ALA A 185 17.99 -2.63 23.23
C ALA A 185 19.40 -2.02 23.37
N LYS A 186 19.99 -1.56 22.26
CA LYS A 186 21.28 -0.85 22.27
C LYS A 186 21.18 0.46 23.03
N GLU A 187 20.16 1.27 22.78
CA GLU A 187 19.95 2.54 23.48
C GLU A 187 19.70 2.31 24.98
N ALA A 188 18.95 1.28 25.35
CA ALA A 188 18.76 0.90 26.75
C ALA A 188 20.09 0.58 27.45
N THR A 189 21.00 -0.11 26.76
CA THR A 189 22.34 -0.45 27.28
C THR A 189 23.23 0.79 27.43
N ASN A 190 23.21 1.70 26.44
CA ASN A 190 23.92 2.98 26.53
C ASN A 190 23.42 3.83 27.70
N ARG A 191 22.10 3.87 27.91
CA ARG A 191 21.48 4.57 29.04
C ARG A 191 21.80 3.92 30.38
N SER A 192 21.91 2.59 30.44
CA SER A 192 22.41 1.89 31.64
C SER A 192 23.82 2.34 32.00
N THR A 193 24.72 2.32 31.01
CA THR A 193 26.13 2.71 31.21
C THR A 193 26.23 4.16 31.67
N SER A 194 25.44 5.04 31.05
CA SER A 194 25.36 6.45 31.44
C SER A 194 24.82 6.62 32.87
N ALA A 195 23.77 5.87 33.24
CA ALA A 195 23.26 5.86 34.59
C ALA A 195 24.34 5.43 35.59
N ASP A 196 25.07 4.35 35.33
CA ASP A 196 26.10 3.84 36.24
C ASP A 196 27.24 4.86 36.40
N MET A 197 27.59 5.60 35.34
CA MET A 197 28.53 6.73 35.42
C MET A 197 27.99 7.88 36.31
N TRP A 198 26.71 8.25 36.16
CA TRP A 198 26.07 9.27 37.01
C TRP A 198 25.93 8.84 38.46
N LEU A 199 25.76 7.54 38.72
CA LEU A 199 25.77 6.97 40.07
C LEU A 199 27.15 7.13 40.71
N GLY A 200 28.22 6.82 39.96
CA GLY A 200 29.59 7.06 40.39
C GLY A 200 29.86 8.54 40.69
N ALA A 201 29.44 9.44 39.79
CA ALA A 201 29.55 10.88 40.02
C ALA A 201 28.81 11.33 41.29
N THR A 202 27.59 10.83 41.51
CA THR A 202 26.81 11.11 42.72
C THR A 202 27.55 10.65 43.99
N ALA A 203 28.13 9.46 43.97
CA ALA A 203 28.92 8.94 45.09
C ALA A 203 30.15 9.82 45.38
N VAL A 204 30.87 10.25 44.34
CA VAL A 204 32.03 11.16 44.48
C VAL A 204 31.60 12.50 45.10
N PHE A 205 30.53 13.12 44.61
CA PHE A 205 30.03 14.38 45.16
C PHE A 205 29.53 14.23 46.61
N ALA A 206 28.88 13.11 46.94
CA ALA A 206 28.44 12.83 48.31
C ALA A 206 29.63 12.68 49.27
N ILE A 207 30.66 11.93 48.87
CA ILE A 207 31.91 11.76 49.65
C ILE A 207 32.62 13.10 49.80
N ALA A 208 32.76 13.88 48.73
CA ALA A 208 33.38 15.20 48.76
C ALA A 208 32.63 16.16 49.70
N THR A 209 31.29 16.14 49.66
CA THR A 209 30.44 16.92 50.58
C THR A 209 30.71 16.54 52.03
N GLY A 210 30.76 15.23 52.33
CA GLY A 210 31.07 14.72 53.67
C GLY A 210 32.46 15.09 54.16
N LEU A 211 33.48 14.97 53.31
CA LEU A 211 34.85 15.34 53.63
C LEU A 211 35.01 16.84 53.89
N VAL A 212 34.42 17.70 53.05
CA VAL A 212 34.46 19.15 53.23
C VAL A 212 33.73 19.54 54.53
N ALA A 213 32.57 18.95 54.80
CA ALA A 213 31.86 19.16 56.06
C ALA A 213 32.70 18.74 57.28
N PHE A 214 33.40 17.60 57.20
CA PHE A 214 34.30 17.12 58.25
C PHE A 214 35.47 18.08 58.49
N VAL A 215 36.17 18.50 57.43
CA VAL A 215 37.30 19.45 57.51
C VAL A 215 36.85 20.80 58.09
N PHE A 216 35.68 21.29 57.68
CA PHE A 216 35.12 22.52 58.24
C PHE A 216 34.76 22.39 59.72
N GLY A 217 34.30 21.22 60.16
CA GLY A 217 34.04 20.94 61.58
C GLY A 217 35.31 20.83 62.43
N SER A 218 36.35 20.16 61.91
CA SER A 218 37.59 19.90 62.66
C SER A 218 38.54 21.10 62.76
N ALA A 219 38.53 22.02 61.78
CA ALA A 219 39.46 23.15 61.70
C ALA A 219 39.09 24.37 62.58
N SER A 220 38.40 24.16 63.70
CA SER A 220 37.70 25.24 64.42
C SER A 220 38.62 26.06 65.34
N LYS A 221 39.09 27.21 64.83
CA LYS A 221 39.31 28.42 65.63
C LYS A 221 38.23 29.42 65.22
N ILE A 222 37.23 29.61 66.07
CA ILE A 222 36.12 30.53 65.81
C ILE A 222 36.64 31.97 65.97
N PRO A 223 36.53 32.84 64.94
CA PRO A 223 36.92 34.24 65.08
C PRO A 223 36.01 34.95 66.09
N GLU A 224 36.59 35.69 67.04
CA GLU A 224 35.82 36.45 68.04
C GLU A 224 35.13 37.68 67.44
N ALA A 225 35.65 38.23 66.34
CA ALA A 225 35.08 39.39 65.66
C ALA A 225 33.88 39.00 64.77
N ILE A 226 32.73 39.63 65.01
CA ILE A 226 31.46 39.38 64.30
C ILE A 226 31.60 39.48 62.76
N PRO A 227 32.27 40.50 62.17
CA PRO A 227 32.42 40.60 60.72
C PRO A 227 33.23 39.44 60.11
N ALA A 228 34.28 38.99 60.81
CA ALA A 228 35.12 37.87 60.37
C ALA A 228 34.38 36.53 60.48
N LEU A 229 33.54 36.37 61.52
CA LEU A 229 32.68 35.20 61.69
C LEU A 229 31.64 35.08 60.57
N LEU A 230 31.01 36.19 60.17
CA LEU A 230 30.04 36.24 59.07
C LEU A 230 30.67 35.84 57.74
N GLN A 231 31.82 36.43 57.39
CA GLN A 231 32.54 36.09 56.16
C GLN A 231 32.95 34.60 56.14
N TYR A 232 33.50 34.12 57.25
CA TYR A 232 33.94 32.73 57.39
C TYR A 232 32.79 31.72 57.24
N THR A 233 31.64 32.01 57.85
CA THR A 233 30.46 31.14 57.78
C THR A 233 29.82 31.16 56.40
N THR A 234 29.73 32.34 55.77
CA THR A 234 29.10 32.50 54.45
C THR A 234 29.82 31.68 53.38
N MET A 235 31.15 31.72 53.33
CA MET A 235 31.93 30.95 52.36
C MET A 235 31.71 29.43 52.50
N ARG A 236 31.65 28.94 53.75
CA ARG A 236 31.39 27.51 54.04
C ARG A 236 30.00 27.08 53.59
N VAL A 237 28.99 27.90 53.88
CA VAL A 237 27.61 27.66 53.46
C VAL A 237 27.50 27.63 51.93
N VAL A 238 28.16 28.55 51.23
CA VAL A 238 28.17 28.60 49.76
C VAL A 238 28.84 27.35 49.16
N ILE A 239 29.99 26.92 49.71
CA ILE A 239 30.68 25.72 49.21
C ILE A 239 29.84 24.46 49.45
N LEU A 240 29.28 24.30 50.65
CA LEU A 240 28.43 23.14 50.98
C LEU A 240 27.13 23.13 50.18
N SER A 241 26.50 24.29 49.96
CA SER A 241 25.28 24.37 49.15
C SER A 241 25.53 24.03 47.68
N LEU A 242 26.68 24.45 47.13
CA LEU A 242 27.10 24.09 45.77
C LEU A 242 27.29 22.57 45.62
N LEU A 243 28.04 21.95 46.55
CA LEU A 243 28.29 20.50 46.53
C LEU A 243 27.01 19.68 46.73
N PHE A 244 26.13 20.13 47.64
CA PHE A 244 24.84 19.49 47.87
C PHE A 244 23.93 19.58 46.64
N THR A 245 23.86 20.75 46.00
CA THR A 245 23.11 20.95 44.76
C THR A 245 23.66 20.09 43.62
N GLY A 246 24.99 20.01 43.49
CA GLY A 246 25.66 19.12 42.54
C GLY A 246 25.30 17.64 42.75
N THR A 247 25.24 17.20 44.01
CA THR A 247 24.82 15.83 44.38
C THR A 247 23.38 15.56 43.95
N ILE A 248 22.45 16.48 44.24
CA ILE A 248 21.04 16.36 43.83
C ILE A 248 20.91 16.30 42.31
N TRP A 249 21.67 17.13 41.60
CA TRP A 249 21.64 17.16 40.13
C TRP A 249 22.13 15.84 39.52
N CYS A 250 23.24 15.30 40.02
CA CYS A 250 23.75 13.99 39.58
C CYS A 250 22.74 12.87 39.88
N ALA A 251 22.11 12.88 41.06
CA ALA A 251 21.10 11.90 41.44
C ALA A 251 19.84 11.97 40.55
N ARG A 252 19.43 13.18 40.15
CA ARG A 252 18.33 13.37 39.17
C ARG A 252 18.71 12.81 37.80
N MET A 253 19.93 13.10 37.33
CA MET A 253 20.39 12.60 36.04
C MET A 253 20.49 11.06 36.03
N TYR A 254 20.91 10.43 37.12
CA TYR A 254 20.84 8.99 37.31
C TYR A 254 19.43 8.43 37.12
N LYS A 255 18.44 9.01 37.84
CA LYS A 255 17.03 8.60 37.75
C LYS A 255 16.48 8.74 36.33
N THR A 256 16.77 9.84 35.64
CA THR A 256 16.35 10.06 34.25
C THR A 256 16.94 9.01 33.31
N ASN A 257 18.23 8.69 33.43
CA ASN A 257 18.86 7.67 32.58
C ASN A 257 18.30 6.26 32.87
N LYS A 258 18.01 5.92 34.14
CA LYS A 258 17.33 4.66 34.48
C LYS A 258 15.89 4.58 33.96
N HIS A 259 15.14 5.69 34.00
CA HIS A 259 13.83 5.76 33.36
C HIS A 259 13.92 5.48 31.86
N GLN A 260 14.81 6.19 31.15
CA GLN A 260 14.99 6.00 29.70
C GLN A 260 15.48 4.59 29.35
N GLN A 261 16.36 4.01 30.17
CA GLN A 261 16.74 2.60 30.06
C GLN A 261 15.52 1.69 30.15
N SER A 262 14.69 1.85 31.18
CA SER A 262 13.50 1.02 31.41
C SER A 262 12.50 1.12 30.26
N VAL A 263 12.25 2.34 29.76
CA VAL A 263 11.32 2.59 28.65
C VAL A 263 11.84 1.94 27.36
N ASN A 264 13.10 2.15 27.00
CA ASN A 264 13.66 1.56 25.78
C ASN A 264 13.74 0.03 25.87
N LYS A 265 14.06 -0.51 27.05
CA LYS A 265 14.02 -1.97 27.26
C LYS A 265 12.62 -2.53 27.07
N HIS A 266 11.61 -1.91 27.68
CA HIS A 266 10.22 -2.32 27.49
C HIS A 266 9.77 -2.27 26.02
N ARG A 267 10.19 -1.25 25.27
CA ARG A 267 9.91 -1.16 23.81
C ARG A 267 10.54 -2.30 23.03
N ALA A 268 11.79 -2.65 23.34
CA ALA A 268 12.47 -3.79 22.70
C ALA A 268 11.76 -5.11 23.04
N ASP A 269 11.43 -5.33 24.31
CA ASP A 269 10.75 -6.55 24.77
C ASP A 269 9.34 -6.67 24.15
N ALA A 270 8.60 -5.55 24.02
CA ALA A 270 7.30 -5.51 23.36
C ALA A 270 7.37 -5.84 21.87
N LEU A 271 8.36 -5.30 21.14
CA LEU A 271 8.58 -5.61 19.72
C LEU A 271 9.00 -7.06 19.50
N GLN A 272 9.87 -7.60 20.36
CA GLN A 272 10.27 -9.00 20.31
C GLN A 272 9.08 -9.94 20.55
N THR A 273 8.23 -9.59 21.52
CA THR A 273 7.02 -10.34 21.85
C THR A 273 5.99 -10.25 20.72
N PHE A 274 5.83 -9.08 20.10
CA PHE A 274 5.00 -8.89 18.90
C PHE A 274 5.43 -9.82 17.77
N GLN A 275 6.74 -9.87 17.47
CA GLN A 275 7.25 -10.75 16.43
C GLN A 275 6.88 -12.22 16.70
N ALA A 276 7.09 -12.70 17.93
CA ALA A 276 6.74 -14.06 18.31
C ALA A 276 5.23 -14.35 18.19
N PHE A 277 4.37 -13.40 18.54
CA PHE A 277 2.91 -13.57 18.42
C PHE A 277 2.41 -13.53 16.99
N VAL A 278 2.96 -12.64 16.15
CA VAL A 278 2.57 -12.55 14.74
C VAL A 278 3.03 -13.77 13.94
N GLU A 279 4.20 -14.32 14.27
CA GLU A 279 4.70 -15.58 13.69
C GLU A 279 3.88 -16.81 14.15
N ALA A 280 3.34 -16.78 15.38
CA ALA A 280 2.60 -17.90 15.95
C ALA A 280 1.12 -17.99 15.51
N THR A 281 0.57 -16.96 14.85
CA THR A 281 -0.85 -16.91 14.47
C THR A 281 -1.06 -16.71 12.97
N THR A 282 -1.98 -17.50 12.41
CA THR A 282 -2.48 -17.34 11.02
C THR A 282 -3.77 -16.52 10.95
N ASP A 283 -4.38 -16.19 12.10
CA ASP A 283 -5.62 -15.43 12.17
C ASP A 283 -5.36 -13.91 12.03
N PRO A 284 -5.89 -13.25 10.98
CA PRO A 284 -5.75 -11.81 10.79
C PRO A 284 -6.31 -10.97 11.96
N ALA A 285 -7.41 -11.39 12.59
CA ALA A 285 -8.03 -10.63 13.67
C ALA A 285 -7.15 -10.61 14.94
N VAL A 286 -6.49 -11.74 15.23
CA VAL A 286 -5.52 -11.84 16.33
C VAL A 286 -4.28 -11.01 16.04
N ARG A 287 -3.80 -11.03 14.79
CA ARG A 287 -2.65 -10.24 14.35
C ARG A 287 -2.89 -8.73 14.51
N ASP A 288 -4.05 -8.25 14.10
CA ASP A 288 -4.43 -6.83 14.22
C ASP A 288 -4.60 -6.38 15.68
N ALA A 289 -5.19 -7.24 16.52
CA ALA A 289 -5.31 -6.97 17.96
C ALA A 289 -3.94 -6.88 18.65
N VAL A 290 -3.03 -7.80 18.33
CA VAL A 290 -1.66 -7.82 18.86
C VAL A 290 -0.86 -6.60 18.37
N LEU A 291 -1.02 -6.20 17.10
CA LEU A 291 -0.40 -4.99 16.56
C LEU A 291 -0.88 -3.73 17.29
N MET A 292 -2.17 -3.60 17.52
CA MET A 292 -2.75 -2.44 18.19
C MET A 292 -2.27 -2.35 19.65
N GLU A 293 -2.27 -3.45 20.38
CA GLU A 293 -1.81 -3.47 21.77
C GLU A 293 -0.30 -3.26 21.89
N THR A 294 0.49 -3.82 20.96
CA THR A 294 1.95 -3.57 20.89
C THR A 294 2.24 -2.11 20.59
N THR A 295 1.53 -1.52 19.62
CA THR A 295 1.67 -0.10 19.27
C THR A 295 1.35 0.77 20.49
N ARG A 296 0.24 0.47 21.18
CA ARG A 296 -0.12 1.12 22.43
C ARG A 296 0.99 1.01 23.47
N SER A 297 1.53 -0.18 23.67
CA SER A 297 2.60 -0.46 24.63
C SER A 297 3.90 0.32 24.34
N ILE A 298 4.29 0.46 23.08
CA ILE A 298 5.51 1.17 22.65
C ILE A 298 5.40 2.69 22.78
N PHE A 299 4.23 3.25 22.44
CA PHE A 299 4.01 4.69 22.38
C PHE A 299 3.37 5.28 23.64
N THR A 300 2.86 4.45 24.56
CA THR A 300 2.39 4.94 25.85
C THR A 300 3.57 5.20 26.78
N ILE A 301 3.64 6.42 27.35
CA ILE A 301 4.62 6.76 28.37
C ILE A 301 4.22 6.04 29.66
N THR A 302 4.92 4.95 29.97
CA THR A 302 4.65 4.14 31.17
C THR A 302 5.51 4.63 32.33
N PRO A 303 4.93 4.87 33.53
CA PRO A 303 5.70 5.26 34.70
C PRO A 303 6.63 4.11 35.14
N SER A 304 7.93 4.33 35.05
CA SER A 304 8.95 3.33 35.43
C SER A 304 9.25 3.27 36.94
N GLY A 305 8.64 4.13 37.75
CA GLY A 305 8.95 4.31 39.17
C GLY A 305 10.21 5.16 39.46
N TYR A 306 11.05 5.47 38.47
CA TYR A 306 12.23 6.34 38.63
C TYR A 306 11.92 7.85 38.59
N LEU A 307 10.80 8.24 37.98
CA LEU A 307 10.31 9.62 37.89
C LEU A 307 8.94 9.70 38.58
N GLY A 308 8.69 10.78 39.32
CA GLY A 308 7.37 11.05 39.93
C GLY A 308 6.38 11.62 38.91
N GLU A 309 5.08 11.62 39.24
CA GLU A 309 4.00 12.14 38.37
C GLU A 309 4.23 13.58 37.88
N SER A 310 4.93 14.42 38.66
CA SER A 310 5.29 15.79 38.29
C SER A 310 6.43 15.90 37.28
N ASP A 311 7.26 14.86 37.14
CA ASP A 311 8.43 14.82 36.25
C ASP A 311 8.12 14.11 34.91
N SER A 312 6.96 13.46 34.79
CA SER A 312 6.46 12.85 33.56
C SER A 312 5.58 13.83 32.77
N SER A 313 5.93 14.13 31.52
CA SER A 313 5.08 14.95 30.63
C SER A 313 3.65 14.37 30.51
N PRO A 314 2.61 15.22 30.41
CA PRO A 314 1.23 14.77 30.40
C PRO A 314 0.93 13.93 29.15
N ASN A 315 0.54 12.68 29.40
CA ASN A 315 -0.30 11.79 28.59
C ASN A 315 -0.30 12.03 27.06
N THR A 316 0.84 11.83 26.40
CA THR A 316 0.95 11.94 24.92
C THR A 316 0.55 10.63 24.22
N GLY A 317 0.53 9.50 24.93
CA GLY A 317 0.21 8.17 24.37
C GLY A 317 -1.21 8.04 23.81
N SER A 318 -2.21 8.74 24.38
CA SER A 318 -3.60 8.68 23.91
C SER A 318 -3.82 9.38 22.56
N LYS A 319 -3.07 10.44 22.25
CA LYS A 319 -3.23 11.22 21.00
C LYS A 319 -2.71 10.50 19.77
N VAL A 320 -1.64 9.72 19.89
CA VAL A 320 -1.10 8.93 18.76
C VAL A 320 -2.09 7.83 18.35
N ILE A 321 -2.81 7.26 19.32
CA ILE A 321 -3.83 6.23 19.10
C ILE A 321 -5.05 6.80 18.37
N GLU A 322 -5.47 8.03 18.68
CA GLU A 322 -6.55 8.70 17.95
C GLU A 322 -6.19 8.95 16.49
N ILE A 323 -4.93 9.30 16.20
CA ILE A 323 -4.45 9.54 14.83
C ILE A 323 -4.41 8.24 14.02
N VAL A 324 -3.91 7.14 14.60
CA VAL A 324 -3.85 5.83 13.92
C VAL A 324 -5.27 5.28 13.68
N LYS A 325 -6.18 5.42 14.65
CA LYS A 325 -7.57 4.99 14.52
C LYS A 325 -8.36 5.84 13.53
N ALA A 326 -8.05 7.14 13.42
CA ALA A 326 -8.63 8.01 12.40
C ALA A 326 -8.12 7.65 10.99
N ALA A 327 -6.83 7.34 10.85
CA ALA A 327 -6.24 6.92 9.58
C ALA A 327 -6.77 5.55 9.11
N SER A 328 -6.95 4.59 10.02
CA SER A 328 -7.53 3.29 9.67
C SER A 328 -8.99 3.42 9.24
N LYS A 329 -9.78 4.28 9.91
CA LYS A 329 -11.19 4.53 9.58
C LYS A 329 -11.33 5.24 8.22
N ALA A 330 -10.48 6.22 7.93
CA ALA A 330 -10.43 6.89 6.63
C ALA A 330 -10.10 5.93 5.48
N ALA A 331 -9.21 4.96 5.69
CA ALA A 331 -8.88 3.93 4.70
C ALA A 331 -10.00 2.89 4.50
N THR A 332 -10.98 2.82 5.40
CA THR A 332 -12.15 1.92 5.28
C THR A 332 -13.32 2.62 4.60
N ASP A 333 -13.47 3.93 4.77
CA ASP A 333 -14.51 4.75 4.12
C ASP A 333 -14.20 5.05 2.63
N ASP A 334 -12.93 4.98 2.20
CA ASP A 334 -12.51 5.17 0.79
C ASP A 334 -12.73 3.92 -0.11
N LYS A 335 -13.41 2.90 0.41
CA LYS A 335 -13.76 1.66 -0.31
C LYS A 335 -15.27 1.38 -0.41
N GLY A 336 -16.11 2.34 -0.04
CA GLY A 336 -17.56 2.31 -0.26
C GLY A 336 -17.96 3.20 -1.43
#